data_AF-A0A2J4PD47-F1
#
_entry.id   AF-A0A2J4PD47-F1
#
_cell.length_a   1.000
_cell.length_b   1.000
_cell.length_c   1.000
_cell.angle_alpha   90.00
_cell.angle_beta   90.00
_cell.angle_gamma   90.00
#
_symmetry.space_group_name_H-M   'P 1'
#
loop_
_entity.id
_entity.type
_entity.pdbx_description
1 polymer ?
#
loop_
_entity_poly.entity_id
_entity_poly.type
_entity_poly.pdbx_seq_one_letter_code
_entity_poly.pdbx_strand_id
1 'polypeptide(L)'
;MLASQRKQQILQILAEEKQVMSGDLSQRFSVSEDSIRRDLRELAAEGKLQRVHGGALPVSEAIAPIETRKNVQIASKQSIAQRAVELIQPGQVVIVDGGTTTGEMMRLLPDNLACTVVT
;
A
#
# COMPACT_ATOMS: atom_id res chain seq x y z
N MET A 1 -19.70 17.36 17.88
CA MET A 1 -18.48 16.52 17.90
C MET A 1 -17.30 17.35 17.39
N LEU A 2 -16.13 17.27 18.03
CA LEU A 2 -14.92 17.94 17.55
C LEU A 2 -14.43 17.32 16.23
N ALA A 3 -13.87 18.13 15.33
CA ALA A 3 -13.38 17.65 14.04
C ALA A 3 -12.28 16.58 14.19
N SER A 4 -11.38 16.72 15.17
CA SER A 4 -10.34 15.74 15.47
C SER A 4 -10.91 14.36 15.86
N GLN A 5 -11.90 14.34 16.74
CA GLN A 5 -12.58 13.10 17.13
C GLN A 5 -13.31 12.48 15.93
N ARG A 6 -13.95 13.30 15.08
CA ARG A 6 -14.67 12.81 13.89
C ARG A 6 -13.72 12.17 12.89
N LYS A 7 -12.58 12.80 12.61
CA LYS A 7 -11.53 12.23 11.77
C LYS A 7 -11.02 10.89 12.29
N GLN A 8 -10.82 10.74 13.59
CA GLN A 8 -10.40 9.47 14.18
C GLN A 8 -11.45 8.37 13.99
N GLN A 9 -12.73 8.69 14.21
CA GLN A 9 -13.82 7.74 13.96
C GLN A 9 -13.96 7.38 12.46
N ILE A 10 -13.77 8.34 11.55
CA ILE A 10 -13.75 8.06 10.10
C ILE A 10 -12.67 7.03 9.75
N LEU A 11 -11.45 7.17 10.31
CA LEU A 11 -10.37 6.21 10.07
C LEU A 11 -10.68 4.83 10.63
N GLN A 12 -11.34 4.77 11.79
CA GLN A 12 -11.78 3.50 12.38
C GLN A 12 -12.82 2.80 11.48
N ILE A 13 -13.84 3.53 11.05
CA ILE A 13 -14.85 3.02 10.11
C ILE A 13 -14.19 2.56 8.82
N LEU A 14 -13.25 3.34 8.27
CA LEU A 14 -12.53 2.98 7.06
C LEU A 14 -11.69 1.71 7.22
N ALA A 15 -11.09 1.49 8.39
CA ALA A 15 -10.33 0.28 8.67
C ALA A 15 -11.21 -0.97 8.72
N GLU A 16 -12.44 -0.83 9.24
CA GLU A 16 -13.44 -1.89 9.37
C GLU A 16 -14.17 -2.17 8.04
N GLU A 17 -14.71 -1.13 7.41
CA GLU A 17 -15.61 -1.22 6.24
C GLU A 17 -14.85 -1.16 4.90
N LYS A 18 -13.54 -0.87 4.90
CA LYS A 18 -12.65 -0.76 3.72
C LYS A 18 -13.03 0.30 2.69
N GLN A 19 -14.10 1.06 2.93
CA GLN A 19 -14.49 2.25 2.19
C GLN A 19 -15.43 3.08 3.04
N VAL A 20 -15.50 4.39 2.77
CA VAL A 20 -16.49 5.27 3.38
C VAL A 20 -17.07 6.24 2.36
N MET A 21 -18.36 6.54 2.47
CA MET A 21 -19.05 7.51 1.63
C MET A 21 -19.36 8.78 2.42
N SER A 22 -19.13 9.94 1.81
CA SER A 22 -19.31 11.23 2.49
C SER A 22 -20.76 11.51 2.88
N GLY A 23 -21.74 11.06 2.07
CA GLY A 23 -23.16 11.11 2.40
C GLY A 23 -23.53 10.27 3.64
N ASP A 24 -23.05 9.02 3.70
CA ASP A 24 -23.33 8.12 4.83
C ASP A 24 -22.72 8.65 6.13
N LEU A 25 -21.48 9.13 6.06
CA LEU A 25 -20.81 9.75 7.21
C LEU A 25 -21.50 11.06 7.64
N SER A 26 -22.02 11.83 6.69
CA SER A 26 -22.77 13.06 6.97
C SER A 26 -24.03 12.76 7.80
N GLN A 27 -24.78 11.72 7.42
CA GLN A 27 -25.93 11.24 8.17
C GLN A 27 -25.52 10.66 9.53
N ARG A 28 -24.50 9.80 9.57
CA ARG A 28 -24.01 9.12 10.78
C ARG A 28 -23.54 10.10 11.86
N PHE A 29 -22.87 11.19 11.47
CA PHE A 29 -22.32 12.17 12.39
C PHE A 29 -23.20 13.42 12.56
N SER A 30 -24.34 13.50 11.88
CA SER A 30 -25.24 14.67 11.88
C SER A 30 -24.51 15.98 11.56
N VAL A 31 -23.67 15.97 10.52
CA VAL A 31 -22.94 17.16 10.02
C VAL A 31 -23.11 17.29 8.52
N SER A 32 -22.87 18.48 7.96
CA SER A 32 -22.94 18.67 6.51
C SER A 32 -21.95 17.78 5.75
N GLU A 33 -22.33 17.36 4.56
CA GLU A 33 -21.45 16.60 3.67
C GLU A 33 -20.18 17.40 3.31
N ASP A 34 -20.27 18.73 3.24
CA ASP A 34 -19.11 19.61 3.04
C ASP A 34 -18.08 19.49 4.19
N SER A 35 -18.56 19.42 5.44
CA SER A 35 -17.69 19.18 6.60
C SER A 35 -16.99 17.83 6.51
N ILE A 36 -17.69 16.77 6.09
CA ILE A 36 -17.08 15.45 5.87
C ILE A 36 -16.05 15.50 4.73
N ARG A 37 -16.39 16.13 3.60
CA ARG A 37 -15.46 16.27 2.47
C ARG A 37 -14.21 17.04 2.87
N ARG A 38 -14.32 18.05 3.74
CA ARG A 38 -13.18 18.76 4.31
C ARG A 38 -12.33 17.84 5.20
N ASP A 39 -12.94 17.07 6.10
CA ASP A 39 -12.21 16.13 6.94
C ASP A 39 -11.47 15.07 6.11
N LEU A 40 -12.13 14.52 5.08
CA LEU A 40 -11.53 13.55 4.15
C LEU A 40 -10.37 14.18 3.35
N ARG A 41 -10.47 15.46 2.96
CA ARG A 41 -9.36 16.18 2.30
C ARG A 41 -8.15 16.31 3.22
N GLU A 42 -8.38 16.71 4.46
CA GLU A 42 -7.31 16.88 5.45
C GLU A 42 -6.64 15.53 5.77
N LEU A 43 -7.43 14.47 5.99
CA LEU A 43 -6.91 13.10 6.21
C LEU A 43 -6.13 12.55 5.00
N ALA A 44 -6.55 12.88 3.78
CA ALA A 44 -5.83 12.49 2.56
C ALA A 44 -4.51 13.24 2.43
N ALA A 45 -4.48 14.53 2.74
CA ALA A 45 -3.26 15.34 2.73
C ALA A 45 -2.25 14.84 3.79
N GLU A 46 -2.75 14.29 4.90
CA GLU A 46 -1.95 13.60 5.92
C GLU A 46 -1.52 12.17 5.51
N GLY A 47 -1.93 11.68 4.34
CA GLY A 47 -1.60 10.34 3.86
C GLY A 47 -2.25 9.21 4.66
N LYS A 48 -3.39 9.45 5.32
CA LYS A 48 -4.10 8.45 6.15
C LYS A 48 -5.19 7.69 5.41
N LEU A 49 -5.64 8.22 4.27
CA LEU A 49 -6.61 7.59 3.39
C LEU A 49 -6.41 8.09 1.95
N GLN A 50 -7.02 7.40 0.99
CA GLN A 50 -7.07 7.80 -0.42
C GLN A 50 -8.47 8.30 -0.75
N ARG A 51 -8.59 9.52 -1.29
CA ARG A 51 -9.88 10.05 -1.75
C ARG A 51 -10.31 9.45 -3.07
N VAL A 52 -11.61 9.23 -3.19
CA VAL A 52 -12.30 8.86 -4.44
C VAL A 52 -13.49 9.79 -4.64
N HIS A 53 -14.22 9.62 -5.75
CA HIS A 53 -15.44 10.39 -5.97
C HIS A 53 -16.47 10.06 -4.88
N GLY A 54 -16.92 11.06 -4.12
CA GLY A 54 -17.93 10.90 -3.08
C GLY A 54 -17.49 10.24 -1.77
N GLY A 55 -16.22 9.83 -1.62
CA GLY A 55 -15.78 9.03 -0.47
C GLY A 55 -14.28 8.88 -0.31
N ALA A 56 -13.87 7.85 0.42
CA ALA A 56 -12.47 7.49 0.64
C ALA A 56 -12.25 5.97 0.78
N LEU A 57 -11.05 5.53 0.42
CA LEU A 57 -10.52 4.17 0.54
C LEU A 57 -9.29 4.17 1.46
N PRO A 58 -8.90 3.02 2.04
CA PRO A 58 -7.60 2.87 2.69
C PRO A 58 -6.46 3.26 1.75
N VAL A 59 -5.35 3.74 2.31
CA VAL A 59 -4.14 3.95 1.51
C VAL A 59 -3.66 2.61 0.98
N SER A 60 -3.41 2.55 -0.33
CA SER A 60 -2.82 1.36 -0.93
C SER A 60 -1.45 1.09 -0.33
N GLU A 61 -1.27 -0.12 0.22
CA GLU A 61 0.03 -0.59 0.69
C GLU A 61 1.09 -0.57 -0.43
N ALA A 62 0.67 -0.63 -1.71
CA ALA A 62 1.58 -0.56 -2.86
C ALA A 62 2.28 0.81 -3.00
N ILE A 63 1.73 1.88 -2.42
CA ILE A 63 2.27 3.25 -2.47
C ILE A 63 3.04 3.58 -1.18
N ALA A 64 3.02 2.69 -0.19
CA ALA A 64 3.73 2.89 1.06
C ALA A 64 5.26 2.95 0.83
N PRO A 65 6.02 3.60 1.74
CA PRO A 65 7.48 3.60 1.70
C PRO A 65 8.03 2.18 1.59
N ILE A 66 9.20 2.03 0.94
CA ILE A 66 9.79 0.71 0.68
C ILE A 66 9.96 -0.12 1.97
N GLU A 67 10.30 0.52 3.09
CA GLU A 67 10.43 -0.15 4.39
C GLU A 67 9.11 -0.76 4.89
N THR A 68 7.98 -0.06 4.71
CA THR A 68 6.67 -0.60 5.02
C THR A 68 6.32 -1.73 4.06
N ARG A 69 6.56 -1.52 2.75
CA ARG A 69 6.26 -2.52 1.74
C ARG A 69 7.04 -3.80 1.96
N LYS A 70 8.28 -3.79 2.46
CA LYS A 70 9.07 -5.01 2.71
C LYS A 70 8.29 -6.04 3.53
N ASN A 71 7.50 -5.59 4.50
CA ASN A 71 6.76 -6.48 5.42
C ASN A 71 5.36 -6.88 4.93
N VAL A 72 4.89 -6.31 3.83
CA VAL A 72 3.58 -6.63 3.25
C VAL A 72 3.67 -7.90 2.41
N GLN A 73 2.78 -8.87 2.65
CA GLN A 73 2.62 -10.09 1.83
C GLN A 73 3.94 -10.82 1.54
N ILE A 74 4.81 -10.94 2.54
CA ILE A 74 6.17 -11.53 2.41
C ILE A 74 6.12 -12.91 1.73
N ALA A 75 5.22 -13.80 2.18
CA ALA A 75 5.10 -15.15 1.63
C ALA A 75 4.81 -15.16 0.11
N SER A 76 3.97 -14.24 -0.38
CA SER A 76 3.69 -14.11 -1.81
C SER A 76 4.94 -13.68 -2.58
N LYS A 77 5.70 -12.72 -2.03
CA LYS A 77 6.95 -12.25 -2.64
C LYS A 77 8.00 -13.34 -2.68
N GLN A 78 8.14 -14.11 -1.60
CA GLN A 78 9.07 -15.24 -1.52
C GLN A 78 8.70 -16.33 -2.53
N SER A 79 7.41 -16.63 -2.69
CA SER A 79 6.95 -17.59 -3.70
C SER A 79 7.29 -17.14 -5.13
N ILE A 80 7.07 -15.86 -5.46
CA ILE A 80 7.46 -15.29 -6.76
C ILE A 80 8.98 -15.31 -6.93
N ALA A 81 9.72 -14.90 -5.89
CA ALA A 81 11.18 -14.84 -5.88
C ALA A 81 11.81 -16.21 -6.12
N GLN A 82 11.32 -17.25 -5.44
CA GLN A 82 11.78 -18.63 -5.61
C GLN A 82 11.62 -19.08 -7.07
N ARG A 83 10.44 -18.84 -7.65
CA ARG A 83 10.19 -19.21 -9.03
C ARG A 83 11.05 -18.42 -10.02
N ALA A 84 11.29 -17.14 -9.74
CA ALA A 84 12.12 -16.28 -10.58
C ALA A 84 13.59 -16.74 -10.60
N VAL A 85 14.15 -17.13 -9.45
CA VAL A 85 15.54 -17.63 -9.36
C VAL A 85 15.73 -18.89 -10.20
N GLU A 86 14.75 -19.81 -10.20
CA GLU A 86 14.81 -21.04 -11.02
C GLU A 86 14.85 -20.78 -12.54
N LEU A 87 14.44 -19.59 -12.99
CA LEU A 87 14.42 -19.23 -14.41
C LEU A 87 15.75 -18.64 -14.89
N ILE A 88 16.65 -18.26 -13.97
CA ILE A 88 17.94 -17.65 -14.31
C ILE A 88 18.95 -18.74 -14.61
N GLN A 89 19.51 -18.70 -15.82
CA GLN A 89 20.53 -19.64 -16.27
C GLN A 89 21.93 -19.02 -16.22
N PRO A 90 22.98 -19.83 -16.04
CA PRO A 90 24.36 -19.36 -16.13
C PRO A 90 24.63 -18.65 -17.47
N GLY A 91 25.38 -17.54 -17.41
CA GLY A 91 25.74 -16.69 -18.53
C GLY A 91 24.71 -15.61 -18.87
N GLN A 92 23.53 -15.60 -18.25
CA GLN A 92 22.50 -14.60 -18.53
C GLN A 92 22.82 -13.24 -17.89
N VAL A 93 22.30 -12.19 -18.53
CA VAL A 93 22.23 -10.83 -17.98
C VAL A 93 20.80 -10.63 -17.46
N VAL A 94 20.67 -10.30 -16.18
CA VAL A 94 19.39 -10.08 -15.49
C VAL A 94 19.28 -8.62 -15.09
N ILE A 95 18.26 -7.93 -15.59
CA ILE A 95 17.96 -6.54 -15.21
C ILE A 95 16.95 -6.57 -14.05
N VAL A 96 17.24 -5.84 -12.98
CA VAL A 96 16.49 -5.89 -11.73
C VAL A 96 16.14 -4.47 -11.26
N ASP A 97 14.84 -4.19 -11.11
CA ASP A 97 14.35 -2.91 -10.58
C ASP A 97 14.29 -2.89 -9.04
N GLY A 98 14.17 -1.70 -8.45
CA GLY A 98 14.12 -1.39 -7.01
C GLY A 98 12.80 -1.75 -6.33
N GLY A 99 12.37 -3.01 -6.43
CA GLY A 99 11.15 -3.54 -5.83
C GLY A 99 11.38 -4.38 -4.57
N THR A 100 10.37 -4.51 -3.71
CA THR A 100 10.47 -5.41 -2.54
C THR A 100 10.42 -6.89 -2.93
N THR A 101 9.79 -7.22 -4.06
CA THR A 101 9.75 -8.59 -4.57
C THR A 101 11.09 -9.00 -5.18
N THR A 102 11.70 -8.12 -5.98
CA THR A 102 13.05 -8.33 -6.51
C THR A 102 14.09 -8.34 -5.40
N GLY A 103 13.89 -7.55 -4.33
CA GLY A 103 14.70 -7.66 -3.10
C GLY A 103 14.70 -9.07 -2.49
N GLU A 104 13.55 -9.74 -2.41
CA GLU A 104 13.50 -11.14 -1.95
C GLU A 104 14.15 -12.10 -2.95
N MET A 105 13.97 -11.89 -4.26
CA MET A 105 14.67 -12.68 -5.30
C MET A 105 16.19 -12.59 -5.17
N MET A 106 16.73 -11.40 -4.96
CA MET A 106 18.16 -11.19 -4.79
C MET A 106 18.74 -11.91 -3.57
N ARG A 107 17.93 -12.10 -2.50
CA ARG A 107 18.35 -12.89 -1.31
C ARG A 107 18.40 -14.40 -1.57
N LEU A 108 17.67 -14.88 -2.58
CA LEU A 108 17.57 -16.29 -2.93
C LEU A 108 18.52 -16.71 -4.06
N LEU A 109 19.19 -15.74 -4.70
CA LEU A 109 20.16 -16.03 -5.75
C LEU A 109 21.35 -16.83 -5.18
N PRO A 110 21.74 -17.95 -5.81
CA PRO A 110 22.93 -18.69 -5.38
C PRO A 110 24.20 -17.86 -5.57
N ASP A 111 25.07 -17.83 -4.55
CA ASP A 111 26.35 -17.12 -4.59
C ASP A 111 27.28 -17.59 -5.72
N ASN A 112 27.10 -18.83 -6.19
CA ASN A 112 27.88 -19.44 -7.26
C ASN A 112 27.21 -19.37 -8.65
N LEU A 113 26.07 -18.70 -8.78
CA LEU A 113 25.40 -18.55 -10.07
C LEU A 113 26.19 -17.55 -10.93
N ALA A 114 26.84 -18.06 -11.98
CA ALA A 114 27.53 -17.22 -12.95
C ALA A 114 26.52 -16.44 -13.81
N CYS A 115 26.08 -15.27 -13.36
CA CYS A 115 25.22 -14.36 -14.12
C CYS A 115 25.67 -12.91 -13.94
N THR A 116 25.21 -12.01 -14.79
CA THR A 116 25.43 -10.56 -14.64
C THR A 116 24.13 -9.91 -14.19
N VAL A 117 24.16 -9.18 -13.07
CA VAL A 117 23.00 -8.42 -12.59
C VAL A 117 23.21 -6.94 -12.87
N VAL A 118 22.19 -6.30 -13.43
CA VAL A 118 22.15 -4.86 -13.73
C VAL A 118 20.95 -4.26 -13.00
N THR A 119 21.15 -3.11 -12.34
CA THR A 119 20.12 -2.38 -11.58
C THR A 119 19.95 -0.98 -12.09
#